data_AF-A0A925END1-F1
#
_entry.id   AF-A0A925END1-F1
#
_cell.length_a   1.000
_cell.length_b   1.000
_cell.length_c   1.000
_cell.angle_alpha   90.00
_cell.angle_beta   90.00
_cell.angle_gamma   90.00
#
_symmetry.space_group_name_H-M   'P 1'
#
loop_
_entity.id
_entity.type
_entity.pdbx_description
1 polymer ?
#
loop_
_entity_poly.entity_id
_entity_poly.type
_entity_poly.pdbx_seq_one_letter_code
_entity_poly.pdbx_strand_id
1 'polypeptide(L)'
;MYERWLRRKAQAHVKRDRRRGNETAIGEAYRVAIHAAVAESGGLDAYTGEKLDWSLISQYDNDESQEHGRHYKRGFALLPTVDHVGDGKGQADFRICGWRTNDAKSDLEMPEFLAVCQAVLEHHGYVVANRD
;
A
#
# COMPACT_ATOMS: atom_id res chain seq x y z
N MET A 1 -1.15 -19.10 4.04
CA MET A 1 -0.33 -17.85 4.11
C MET A 1 -1.15 -16.61 3.78
N TYR A 2 -1.87 -16.61 2.64
CA TYR A 2 -2.73 -15.49 2.22
C TYR A 2 -3.78 -15.08 3.26
N GLU A 3 -4.58 -16.01 3.78
CA GLU A 3 -5.63 -15.68 4.75
C GLU A 3 -5.09 -15.02 6.02
N ARG A 4 -3.91 -15.46 6.51
CA ARG A 4 -3.23 -14.86 7.67
C ARG A 4 -2.75 -13.44 7.35
N TRP A 5 -2.29 -13.18 6.13
CA TRP A 5 -1.96 -11.83 5.66
C TRP A 5 -3.20 -10.95 5.58
N LEU A 6 -4.29 -11.44 4.98
CA LEU A 6 -5.56 -10.73 4.81
C LEU A 6 -6.16 -10.32 6.17
N ARG A 7 -6.24 -11.28 7.11
CA ARG A 7 -6.74 -11.02 8.47
C ARG A 7 -5.93 -9.93 9.17
N ARG A 8 -4.59 -9.97 9.06
CA ARG A 8 -3.69 -8.98 9.68
C ARG A 8 -3.83 -7.60 9.06
N LYS A 9 -3.88 -7.50 7.73
CA LYS A 9 -4.06 -6.22 7.02
C LYS A 9 -5.41 -5.58 7.34
N ALA A 10 -6.49 -6.37 7.31
CA ALA A 10 -7.82 -5.89 7.70
C ALA A 10 -7.86 -5.38 9.16
N GLN A 11 -7.28 -6.14 10.11
CA GLN A 11 -7.23 -5.71 11.52
C GLN A 11 -6.45 -4.40 11.71
N ALA A 12 -5.32 -4.24 11.03
CA ALA A 12 -4.52 -3.02 11.11
C ALA A 12 -5.29 -1.80 10.62
N HIS A 13 -5.97 -1.93 9.47
CA HIS A 13 -6.79 -0.85 8.91
C HIS A 13 -8.01 -0.53 9.78
N VAL A 14 -8.76 -1.53 10.25
CA VAL A 14 -9.87 -1.29 11.19
C VAL A 14 -9.42 -0.54 12.44
N LYS A 15 -8.28 -0.94 13.03
CA LYS A 15 -7.74 -0.26 14.21
C LYS A 15 -7.35 1.19 13.90
N ARG A 16 -6.71 1.43 12.76
CA ARG A 16 -6.30 2.77 12.31
C ARG A 16 -7.51 3.67 12.08
N ASP A 17 -8.50 3.17 11.37
CA ASP A 17 -9.62 3.97 10.87
C ASP A 17 -10.63 4.26 11.99
N ARG A 18 -10.83 3.32 12.94
CA ARG A 18 -11.56 3.60 14.19
C ARG A 18 -10.92 4.72 15.00
N ARG A 19 -9.59 4.75 15.09
CA ARG A 19 -8.87 5.85 15.76
C ARG A 19 -9.04 7.19 15.02
N ARG A 20 -9.32 7.17 13.72
CA ARG A 20 -9.64 8.35 12.90
C ARG A 20 -11.13 8.75 12.96
N GLY A 21 -11.96 8.02 13.71
CA GLY A 21 -13.40 8.31 13.89
C GLY A 21 -14.35 7.45 13.05
N ASN A 22 -13.85 6.43 12.33
CA ASN A 22 -14.71 5.52 11.57
C ASN A 22 -15.30 4.43 12.48
N GLU A 23 -16.43 4.73 13.11
CA GLU A 23 -17.13 3.79 14.00
C GLU A 23 -17.71 2.56 13.27
N THR A 24 -17.94 2.68 11.96
CA THR A 24 -18.52 1.61 11.13
C THR A 24 -17.47 0.67 10.52
N ALA A 25 -16.18 0.87 10.81
CA ALA A 25 -15.12 -0.01 10.35
C ALA A 25 -15.27 -1.43 10.93
N ILE A 26 -15.65 -2.38 10.07
CA ILE A 26 -15.91 -3.79 10.41
C ILE A 26 -14.87 -4.68 9.72
N GLY A 27 -14.22 -5.54 10.51
CA GLY A 27 -13.13 -6.39 10.01
C GLY A 27 -13.54 -7.38 8.93
N GLU A 28 -14.79 -7.84 8.93
CA GLU A 28 -15.31 -8.68 7.85
C GLU A 28 -15.44 -7.91 6.52
N ALA A 29 -16.09 -6.75 6.55
CA ALA A 29 -16.22 -5.88 5.39
C ALA A 29 -14.84 -5.50 4.81
N TYR A 30 -13.86 -5.20 5.67
CA TYR A 30 -12.50 -4.89 5.23
C TYR A 30 -11.81 -6.10 4.59
N ARG A 31 -12.02 -7.33 5.10
CA ARG A 31 -11.47 -8.54 4.46
C ARG A 31 -12.07 -8.75 3.07
N VAL A 32 -13.38 -8.54 2.91
CA VAL A 32 -14.05 -8.66 1.60
C VAL A 32 -13.52 -7.62 0.63
N ALA A 33 -13.47 -6.34 1.05
CA ALA A 33 -12.98 -5.25 0.22
C ALA A 33 -11.50 -5.42 -0.18
N ILE A 34 -10.64 -5.82 0.76
CA ILE A 34 -9.23 -6.11 0.47
C ILE A 34 -9.12 -7.29 -0.50
N HIS A 35 -9.89 -8.36 -0.32
CA HIS A 35 -9.85 -9.50 -1.24
C HIS A 35 -10.29 -9.12 -2.66
N ALA A 36 -11.33 -8.29 -2.79
CA ALA A 36 -11.76 -7.74 -4.06
C ALA A 36 -10.63 -6.91 -4.72
N ALA A 37 -9.97 -6.03 -3.97
CA ALA A 37 -8.84 -5.25 -4.47
C ALA A 37 -7.66 -6.14 -4.91
N VAL A 38 -7.41 -7.27 -4.22
CA VAL A 38 -6.42 -8.27 -4.64
C VAL A 38 -6.78 -8.88 -5.98
N ALA A 39 -8.04 -9.29 -6.18
CA ALA A 39 -8.49 -9.84 -7.45
C ALA A 39 -8.39 -8.81 -8.59
N GLU A 40 -8.80 -7.56 -8.34
CA GLU A 40 -8.73 -6.46 -9.32
C GLU A 40 -7.28 -6.11 -9.71
N SER A 41 -6.35 -6.17 -8.76
CA SER A 41 -4.94 -5.80 -8.99
C SER A 41 -4.23 -6.63 -10.06
N GLY A 42 -4.70 -7.86 -10.33
CA GLY A 42 -3.99 -8.80 -11.20
C GLY A 42 -2.57 -9.14 -10.71
N GLY A 43 -2.25 -8.88 -9.44
CA GLY A 43 -0.91 -9.04 -8.88
C GLY A 43 0.06 -7.91 -9.24
N LEU A 44 -0.45 -6.77 -9.70
CA LEU A 44 0.33 -5.58 -10.03
C LEU A 44 0.14 -4.48 -8.96
N ASP A 45 1.15 -3.65 -8.82
CA ASP A 45 1.09 -2.43 -8.02
C ASP A 45 0.15 -1.42 -8.69
N ALA A 46 -0.87 -0.97 -7.97
CA ALA A 46 -1.91 -0.08 -8.50
C ALA A 46 -1.40 1.28 -8.99
N TYR A 47 -0.19 1.70 -8.62
CA TYR A 47 0.33 3.05 -8.88
C TYR A 47 1.49 3.06 -9.87
N THR A 48 2.28 1.97 -9.89
CA THR A 48 3.47 1.86 -10.74
C THR A 48 3.31 0.81 -11.84
N GLY A 49 2.36 -0.11 -11.72
CA GLY A 49 2.20 -1.26 -12.61
C GLY A 49 3.25 -2.35 -12.42
N GLU A 50 4.16 -2.22 -11.46
CA GLU A 50 5.18 -3.24 -11.16
C GLU A 50 4.52 -4.54 -10.67
N LYS A 51 5.09 -5.70 -11.04
CA LYS A 51 4.61 -6.99 -10.55
C LYS A 51 4.97 -7.14 -9.07
N LEU A 52 3.97 -7.42 -8.24
CA LEU A 52 4.16 -7.63 -6.81
C LEU A 52 4.73 -9.01 -6.52
N ASP A 53 5.54 -9.10 -5.46
CA ASP A 53 6.12 -10.35 -5.00
C ASP A 53 5.33 -10.93 -3.83
N TRP A 54 4.34 -11.75 -4.19
CA TRP A 54 3.48 -12.45 -3.24
C TRP A 54 4.20 -13.51 -2.39
N SER A 55 5.43 -13.90 -2.74
CA SER A 55 6.22 -14.82 -1.90
C SER A 55 6.66 -14.17 -0.58
N LEU A 56 6.73 -12.83 -0.54
CA LEU A 56 7.15 -12.05 0.62
C LEU A 56 6.09 -11.98 1.73
N ILE A 57 4.83 -12.34 1.44
CA ILE A 57 3.77 -12.23 2.44
C ILE A 57 4.08 -13.11 3.65
N SER A 58 3.91 -12.53 4.84
CA SER A 58 4.23 -13.21 6.11
C SER A 58 5.70 -13.58 6.33
N GLN A 59 6.64 -13.08 5.50
CA GLN A 59 8.08 -13.31 5.65
C GLN A 59 8.81 -12.20 6.41
N TYR A 60 8.15 -11.06 6.67
CA TYR A 60 8.77 -9.96 7.39
C TYR A 60 9.01 -10.32 8.86
N ASP A 61 10.25 -10.15 9.28
CA ASP A 61 10.77 -10.41 10.62
C ASP A 61 11.17 -9.09 11.28
N ASN A 62 10.68 -8.88 12.52
CA ASN A 62 10.93 -7.64 13.24
C ASN A 62 12.32 -7.60 13.88
N ASP A 63 12.89 -8.76 14.24
CA ASP A 63 14.20 -8.84 14.89
C ASP A 63 15.29 -8.54 13.85
N GLU A 64 15.18 -9.18 12.67
CA GLU A 64 16.03 -8.87 11.50
C GLU A 64 15.89 -7.39 11.07
N SER A 65 14.67 -6.85 11.11
CA SER A 65 14.47 -5.44 10.80
C SER A 65 15.13 -4.51 11.82
N GLN A 66 15.23 -4.89 13.09
CA GLN A 66 15.90 -4.07 14.12
C GLN A 66 17.41 -4.14 13.95
N GLU A 67 17.95 -5.32 13.63
CA GLU A 67 19.39 -5.53 13.45
C GLU A 67 19.91 -4.88 12.15
N HIS A 68 19.22 -5.08 11.03
CA HIS A 68 19.71 -4.72 9.70
C HIS A 68 19.04 -3.46 9.10
N GLY A 69 18.03 -2.93 9.78
CA GLY A 69 17.44 -1.62 9.50
C GLY A 69 16.97 -1.42 8.06
N ARG A 70 17.46 -0.34 7.42
CA ARG A 70 17.03 0.06 6.07
C ARG A 70 17.40 -0.96 5.00
N HIS A 71 18.51 -1.69 5.16
CA HIS A 71 18.93 -2.69 4.18
C HIS A 71 17.94 -3.85 4.11
N TYR A 72 17.50 -4.35 5.27
CA TYR A 72 16.47 -5.39 5.36
C TYR A 72 15.16 -4.96 4.72
N LYS A 73 14.65 -3.77 5.08
CA LYS A 73 13.37 -3.24 4.56
C LYS A 73 13.35 -3.09 3.04
N ARG A 74 14.49 -2.79 2.41
CA ARG A 74 14.60 -2.69 0.93
C ARG A 74 14.28 -4.01 0.23
N GLY A 75 14.59 -5.16 0.84
CA GLY A 75 14.24 -6.47 0.30
C GLY A 75 12.73 -6.71 0.19
N PHE A 76 11.92 -5.92 0.89
CA PHE A 76 10.47 -6.01 0.88
C PHE A 76 9.79 -4.95 0.00
N ALA A 77 10.52 -4.29 -0.90
CA ALA A 77 10.00 -3.20 -1.73
C ALA A 77 8.71 -3.57 -2.48
N LEU A 78 8.64 -4.78 -3.03
CA LEU A 78 7.51 -5.31 -3.80
C LEU A 78 6.56 -6.19 -2.95
N LEU A 79 6.69 -6.19 -1.62
CA LEU A 79 5.77 -6.89 -0.73
C LEU A 79 4.34 -6.35 -0.94
N PRO A 80 3.35 -7.19 -1.28
CA PRO A 80 1.96 -6.75 -1.35
C PRO A 80 1.49 -6.16 -0.02
N THR A 81 1.02 -4.92 -0.10
CA THR A 81 0.35 -4.21 0.99
C THR A 81 -0.97 -3.62 0.51
N VAL A 82 -1.69 -2.98 1.43
CA VAL A 82 -3.03 -2.44 1.20
C VAL A 82 -2.97 -0.94 1.49
N ASP A 83 -3.25 -0.12 0.48
CA ASP A 83 -3.52 1.30 0.66
C ASP A 83 -5.03 1.53 0.80
N HIS A 84 -5.43 2.45 1.67
CA HIS A 84 -6.83 2.88 1.81
C HIS A 84 -6.97 4.20 1.06
N VAL A 85 -7.85 4.23 0.07
CA VAL A 85 -8.14 5.44 -0.70
C VAL A 85 -8.95 6.41 0.15
N GLY A 86 -8.56 7.68 0.18
CA GLY A 86 -9.24 8.71 0.97
C GLY A 86 -8.85 8.77 2.45
N ASP A 87 -9.69 9.42 3.26
CA ASP A 87 -9.39 9.76 4.65
C ASP A 87 -9.63 8.63 5.67
N GLY A 88 -10.12 7.48 5.20
CA GLY A 88 -10.45 6.31 6.01
C GLY A 88 -11.69 6.46 6.88
N LYS A 89 -12.51 7.51 6.70
CA LYS A 89 -13.78 7.71 7.44
C LYS A 89 -14.99 7.16 6.69
N GLY A 90 -14.83 6.87 5.41
CA GLY A 90 -15.91 6.41 4.53
C GLY A 90 -15.98 4.90 4.38
N GLN A 91 -16.51 4.50 3.22
CA GLN A 91 -16.56 3.12 2.77
C GLN A 91 -15.15 2.53 2.65
N ALA A 92 -15.04 1.23 2.89
CA ALA A 92 -13.82 0.47 2.66
C ALA A 92 -13.48 0.46 1.16
N ASP A 93 -12.58 1.34 0.74
CA ASP A 93 -12.02 1.40 -0.61
C ASP A 93 -10.49 1.20 -0.55
N PHE A 94 -10.00 0.16 -1.21
CA PHE A 94 -8.62 -0.27 -1.07
C PHE A 94 -7.96 -0.50 -2.42
N ARG A 95 -6.66 -0.20 -2.47
CA ARG A 95 -5.78 -0.56 -3.59
C ARG A 95 -4.64 -1.44 -3.08
N ILE A 96 -4.17 -2.35 -3.94
CA ILE A 96 -3.01 -3.19 -3.65
C ILE A 96 -1.79 -2.58 -4.33
N CYS A 97 -0.73 -2.38 -3.55
CA CYS A 97 0.53 -1.81 -4.00
C CYS A 97 1.70 -2.47 -3.26
N GLY A 98 2.91 -2.21 -3.74
CA GLY A 98 4.15 -2.61 -3.08
C GLY A 98 4.40 -1.75 -1.85
N TRP A 99 5.07 -2.32 -0.86
CA TRP A 99 5.37 -1.60 0.38
C TRP A 99 6.16 -0.32 0.11
N ARG A 100 7.18 -0.35 -0.76
CA ARG A 100 7.94 0.85 -1.13
C ARG A 100 7.02 1.95 -1.66
N THR A 101 6.11 1.60 -2.56
CA THR A 101 5.18 2.54 -3.18
C THR A 101 4.24 3.14 -2.14
N ASN A 102 3.71 2.32 -1.24
CA ASN A 102 2.85 2.77 -0.15
C ASN A 102 3.56 3.72 0.81
N ASP A 103 4.80 3.43 1.17
CA ASP A 103 5.62 4.30 2.04
C ASP A 103 5.96 5.62 1.34
N ALA A 104 6.19 5.60 0.02
CA ALA A 104 6.46 6.79 -0.78
C ALA A 104 5.22 7.67 -0.99
N LYS A 105 4.07 7.06 -1.28
CA LYS A 105 2.78 7.75 -1.44
C LYS A 105 2.34 8.37 -0.11
N SER A 106 2.54 7.67 1.01
CA SER A 106 2.16 8.15 2.35
C SER A 106 0.66 8.55 2.36
N ASP A 107 0.32 9.67 3.00
CA ASP A 107 -1.04 10.22 3.06
C ASP A 107 -1.44 11.05 1.82
N LEU A 108 -0.64 11.07 0.74
CA LEU A 108 -0.96 11.82 -0.47
C LEU A 108 -2.05 11.15 -1.30
N GLU A 109 -2.94 11.95 -1.87
CA GLU A 109 -3.83 11.52 -2.95
C GLU A 109 -3.06 11.34 -4.27
N MET A 110 -3.65 10.63 -5.23
CA MET A 110 -2.97 10.34 -6.51
C MET A 110 -2.43 11.60 -7.22
N PRO A 111 -3.20 12.69 -7.40
CA PRO A 111 -2.70 13.89 -8.07
C PRO A 111 -1.52 14.52 -7.33
N GLU A 112 -1.54 14.49 -5.99
CA GLU A 112 -0.47 15.04 -5.15
C GLU A 112 0.79 14.18 -5.25
N PHE A 113 0.65 12.86 -5.24
CA PHE A 113 1.78 11.94 -5.41
C PHE A 113 2.43 12.09 -6.79
N LEU A 114 1.63 12.21 -7.86
CA LEU A 114 2.14 12.48 -9.21
C LEU A 114 2.86 13.84 -9.28
N ALA A 115 2.34 14.87 -8.63
CA ALA A 115 3.00 16.18 -8.56
C ALA A 115 4.37 16.11 -7.87
N VAL A 116 4.48 15.35 -6.78
CA VAL A 116 5.79 15.11 -6.11
C VAL A 116 6.74 14.35 -7.04
N CYS A 117 6.28 13.29 -7.69
CA CYS A 117 7.09 12.53 -8.65
C CYS A 117 7.59 13.42 -9.81
N GLN A 118 6.72 14.26 -10.37
CA GLN A 118 7.07 15.21 -11.42
C GLN A 118 8.11 16.22 -10.93
N ALA A 119 7.90 16.84 -9.76
CA ALA A 119 8.83 17.82 -9.21
C ALA A 119 10.24 17.24 -8.97
N VAL A 120 10.32 15.99 -8.51
CA VAL A 120 11.61 15.27 -8.35
C VAL A 120 12.29 15.07 -9.71
N LEU A 121 11.54 14.60 -10.72
CA LEU A 121 12.09 14.38 -12.06
C LEU A 121 12.59 15.69 -12.69
N GLU A 122 11.79 16.75 -12.63
CA GLU A 122 12.16 18.07 -13.18
C GLU A 122 13.37 18.67 -12.45
N HIS A 123 13.45 18.55 -11.12
CA HIS A 123 14.61 18.98 -10.34
C HIS A 123 15.91 18.29 -10.78
N HIS A 124 15.81 17.05 -11.26
CA HIS A 124 16.94 16.28 -11.78
C HIS A 124 17.11 16.37 -13.31
N GLY A 125 16.48 17.36 -13.96
CA GLY A 125 16.69 17.68 -15.37
C GLY A 125 15.92 16.80 -16.36
N TYR A 126 14.96 16.00 -15.88
CA TYR A 126 14.08 15.23 -16.75
C TYR A 126 12.90 16.11 -17.21
N VAL A 127 12.44 15.88 -18.45
CA VAL A 127 11.21 16.48 -18.98
C VAL A 127 10.10 15.43 -18.86
N VAL A 128 9.04 15.77 -18.13
CA VAL A 128 7.85 14.93 -18.00
C VAL A 128 6.81 15.39 -19.01
N ALA A 129 6.42 14.51 -19.93
CA ALA A 129 5.36 14.76 -20.90
C ALA A 129 4.29 13.68 -20.75
N ASN A 130 3.03 14.08 -20.67
CA ASN A 130 1.93 13.13 -20.77
C ASN A 130 1.93 12.51 -22.17
N ARG A 131 1.71 11.19 -22.23
CA ARG A 131 1.41 10.53 -23.49
C ARG A 131 -0.09 10.59 -23.67
N ASP A 132 -0.53 11.40 -24.63
CA ASP A 132 -1.93 11.47 -25.08
C ASP A 132 -2.43 10.10 -25.59
#